data_AF-A0A9P6Y930-F1
#
_entry.id   AF-A0A9P6Y930-F1
#
_cell.length_a   1.000
_cell.length_b   1.000
_cell.length_c   1.000
_cell.angle_alpha   90.00
_cell.angle_beta   90.00
_cell.angle_gamma   90.00
#
_symmetry.space_group_name_H-M   'P 1'
#
loop_
_entity.id
_entity.type
_entity.pdbx_description
1 polymer ?
#
loop_
_entity_poly.entity_id
_entity_poly.type
_entity_poly.pdbx_seq_one_letter_code
_entity_poly.pdbx_strand_id
1 'polypeptide(L)'
;MPNKAVKKCVVSDKQFIEWNQFINQNAWLSNQDTITPIFKNIVAEYYTVNTADKSILSKTYIVSWSPEYKQVFKELNAAWIQTFFEKLEPEDIRQLDAAEENIVKPGGEILFALSDDGTVIGTTAMVLHGGGCELAKMSVREGYKGKGYSHLLMREALAWAKDHGYSTVEILGNTKLESSINLYKKHGFKVISLGKHPLYERTNVHMRWTCE
;
A
#
# COMPACT_ATOMS: atom_id res chain seq x y z
N MET A 1 -21.97 -1.90 2.90
CA MET A 1 -21.53 -0.84 1.96
C MET A 1 -21.87 -1.30 0.56
N PRO A 2 -22.32 -0.43 -0.37
CA PRO A 2 -22.52 -0.85 -1.76
C PRO A 2 -21.21 -1.44 -2.29
N ASN A 3 -21.30 -2.53 -3.03
CA ASN A 3 -20.17 -3.21 -3.66
C ASN A 3 -19.47 -2.20 -4.58
N LYS A 4 -18.43 -1.53 -4.09
CA LYS A 4 -17.64 -0.60 -4.91
C LYS A 4 -17.00 -1.44 -6.01
N ALA A 5 -17.23 -1.05 -7.26
CA ALA A 5 -16.70 -1.81 -8.39
C ALA A 5 -15.17 -1.90 -8.26
N VAL A 6 -14.62 -3.09 -8.52
CA VAL A 6 -13.16 -3.31 -8.50
C VAL A 6 -12.51 -2.40 -9.54
N LYS A 7 -11.60 -1.54 -9.09
CA LYS A 7 -10.87 -0.64 -9.98
C LYS A 7 -9.88 -1.43 -10.82
N LYS A 8 -9.83 -1.19 -12.14
CA LYS A 8 -8.83 -1.80 -13.02
C LYS A 8 -7.87 -0.75 -13.54
N CYS A 9 -6.57 -1.06 -13.50
CA CYS A 9 -5.50 -0.18 -13.94
C CYS A 9 -4.46 -0.95 -14.74
N VAL A 10 -3.85 -0.26 -15.70
CA VAL A 10 -2.72 -0.76 -16.47
C VAL A 10 -1.45 -0.07 -16.00
N VAL A 11 -0.38 -0.86 -15.88
CA VAL A 11 0.99 -0.37 -15.65
C VAL A 11 1.77 -0.56 -16.94
N SER A 12 2.12 0.54 -17.60
CA SER A 12 2.97 0.56 -18.79
C SER A 12 4.07 1.58 -18.58
N ASP A 13 5.33 1.21 -18.85
CA ASP A 13 6.49 2.12 -18.70
C ASP A 13 6.54 2.87 -17.36
N LYS A 14 6.16 2.16 -16.28
CA LYS A 14 6.07 2.68 -14.89
C LYS A 14 5.00 3.77 -14.69
N GLN A 15 4.10 3.96 -15.63
CA GLN A 15 2.95 4.84 -15.52
C GLN A 15 1.68 4.05 -15.21
N PHE A 16 0.79 4.66 -14.42
CA PHE A 16 -0.52 4.13 -14.12
C PHE A 16 -1.55 4.73 -15.08
N ILE A 17 -2.30 3.86 -15.75
CA ILE A 17 -3.31 4.26 -16.73
C ILE A 17 -4.62 3.59 -16.32
N GLU A 18 -5.70 4.38 -16.27
CA GLU A 18 -7.04 3.83 -16.01
C GLU A 18 -7.42 2.84 -17.13
N TRP A 19 -8.02 1.71 -16.76
CA TRP A 19 -8.31 0.62 -17.70
C TRP A 19 -9.05 1.09 -18.95
N ASN A 20 -10.13 1.86 -18.77
CA ASN A 20 -10.94 2.37 -19.89
C ASN A 20 -10.15 3.31 -20.80
N GLN A 21 -9.23 4.10 -20.26
CA GLN A 21 -8.37 4.97 -21.07
C GLN A 21 -7.40 4.14 -21.90
N PHE A 22 -6.85 3.06 -21.33
CA PHE A 22 -5.88 2.21 -22.01
C PHE A 22 -6.51 1.38 -23.14
N ILE A 23 -7.62 0.67 -22.85
CA ILE A 23 -8.23 -0.26 -23.83
C ILE A 23 -8.79 0.44 -25.06
N ASN A 24 -9.20 1.71 -24.94
CA ASN A 24 -9.69 2.50 -26.07
C ASN A 24 -8.65 2.61 -27.20
N GLN A 25 -7.36 2.55 -26.85
CA GLN A 25 -6.25 2.58 -27.82
C GLN A 25 -5.59 1.20 -27.97
N ASN A 26 -5.98 0.21 -27.16
CA ASN A 26 -5.35 -1.11 -27.02
C ASN A 26 -6.39 -2.23 -26.92
N ALA A 27 -7.20 -2.40 -27.96
CA ALA A 27 -8.27 -3.42 -28.01
C ALA A 27 -7.76 -4.87 -27.90
N TRP A 28 -6.45 -5.12 -28.05
CA TRP A 28 -5.86 -6.44 -27.83
C TRP A 28 -6.01 -6.92 -26.37
N LEU A 29 -6.08 -5.99 -25.41
CA LEU A 29 -6.18 -6.30 -23.99
C LEU A 29 -7.62 -6.58 -23.56
N SER A 30 -8.63 -6.05 -24.27
CA SER A 30 -10.05 -6.30 -23.95
C SER A 30 -10.51 -7.72 -24.30
N ASN A 31 -9.76 -8.43 -25.17
CA ASN A 31 -10.13 -9.75 -25.67
C ASN A 31 -9.44 -10.91 -24.92
N GLN A 32 -8.65 -10.61 -23.88
CA GLN A 32 -8.03 -11.66 -23.08
C GLN A 32 -8.93 -12.04 -21.91
N ASP A 33 -9.23 -13.34 -21.77
CA ASP A 33 -10.02 -13.89 -20.68
C ASP A 33 -9.42 -13.45 -19.34
N THR A 34 -10.12 -12.53 -18.67
CA THR A 34 -9.82 -12.21 -17.27
C THR A 34 -10.42 -13.33 -16.44
N ILE A 35 -9.64 -14.35 -16.13
CA ILE A 35 -9.99 -15.31 -15.07
C ILE A 35 -10.40 -14.49 -13.85
N THR A 36 -11.63 -14.69 -13.38
CA THR A 36 -12.12 -14.03 -12.17
C THR A 36 -11.20 -14.41 -11.03
N PRO A 37 -10.57 -13.44 -10.34
CA PRO A 37 -9.63 -13.76 -9.28
C PRO A 37 -10.37 -14.48 -8.14
N ILE A 38 -9.72 -15.49 -7.56
CA ILE A 38 -10.26 -16.27 -6.44
C ILE A 38 -10.23 -15.45 -5.13
N PHE A 39 -9.56 -14.30 -5.15
CA PHE A 39 -9.34 -13.46 -3.98
C PHE A 39 -10.60 -12.71 -3.56
N LYS A 40 -10.77 -12.56 -2.25
CA LYS A 40 -11.85 -11.76 -1.65
C LYS A 40 -11.39 -10.33 -1.41
N ASN A 41 -12.33 -9.42 -1.21
CA ASN A 41 -12.07 -8.04 -0.80
C ASN A 41 -11.11 -7.27 -1.74
N ILE A 42 -11.18 -7.54 -3.05
CA ILE A 42 -10.35 -6.86 -4.05
C ILE A 42 -10.78 -5.40 -4.14
N VAL A 43 -9.81 -4.50 -3.95
CA VAL A 43 -9.94 -3.05 -4.10
C VAL A 43 -9.56 -2.63 -5.51
N ALA A 44 -8.45 -3.16 -6.02
CA ALA A 44 -7.95 -2.84 -7.36
C ALA A 44 -7.20 -4.00 -8.02
N GLU A 45 -7.26 -4.05 -9.34
CA GLU A 45 -6.48 -4.94 -10.21
C GLU A 45 -5.51 -4.11 -11.05
N TYR A 46 -4.26 -4.55 -11.07
CA TYR A 46 -3.18 -3.95 -11.83
C TYR A 46 -2.63 -4.92 -12.86
N TYR A 47 -2.64 -4.50 -14.12
CA TYR A 47 -2.16 -5.27 -15.26
C TYR A 47 -0.85 -4.65 -15.73
N THR A 48 0.28 -5.29 -15.46
CA THR A 48 1.56 -4.86 -16.03
C THR A 48 1.66 -5.41 -17.43
N VAL A 49 1.87 -4.54 -18.41
CA VAL A 49 1.85 -4.91 -19.83
C VAL A 49 3.15 -4.52 -20.53
N ASN A 50 3.43 -5.23 -21.62
CA ASN A 50 4.35 -4.78 -22.65
C ASN A 50 3.52 -4.36 -23.87
N THR A 51 3.54 -3.07 -24.18
CA THR A 51 2.77 -2.48 -25.29
C THR A 51 3.32 -2.83 -26.66
N ALA A 52 4.64 -3.03 -26.79
CA ALA A 52 5.27 -3.43 -28.04
C ALA A 52 4.88 -4.87 -28.41
N ASP A 53 4.94 -5.77 -27.43
CA ASP A 53 4.63 -7.19 -27.61
C ASP A 53 3.15 -7.53 -27.43
N LYS A 54 2.32 -6.53 -27.06
CA LYS A 54 0.89 -6.68 -26.80
C LYS A 54 0.58 -7.84 -25.85
N SER A 55 1.30 -7.88 -24.73
CA SER A 55 1.24 -8.98 -23.77
C SER A 55 1.08 -8.48 -22.32
N ILE A 56 0.44 -9.32 -21.50
CA ILE A 56 0.34 -9.12 -20.05
C ILE A 56 1.56 -9.80 -19.42
N LEU A 57 2.39 -9.03 -18.72
CA LEU A 57 3.58 -9.53 -18.03
C LEU A 57 3.24 -10.06 -16.64
N SER A 58 2.34 -9.38 -15.93
CA SER A 58 1.89 -9.81 -14.61
C SER A 58 0.57 -9.14 -14.23
N LYS A 59 -0.14 -9.78 -13.30
CA LYS A 59 -1.27 -9.19 -12.59
C LYS A 59 -0.92 -9.00 -11.13
N THR A 60 -1.42 -7.93 -10.54
CA THR A 60 -1.28 -7.65 -9.11
C THR A 60 -2.61 -7.16 -8.57
N TYR A 61 -2.99 -7.68 -7.42
CA TYR A 61 -4.27 -7.38 -6.79
C TYR A 61 -4.00 -6.61 -5.51
N ILE A 62 -4.68 -5.48 -5.34
CA ILE A 62 -4.76 -4.83 -4.04
C ILE A 62 -6.03 -5.30 -3.36
N VAL A 63 -5.88 -5.90 -2.18
CA VAL A 63 -7.00 -6.40 -1.37
C VAL A 63 -7.03 -5.72 -0.01
N SER A 64 -8.23 -5.57 0.54
CA SER A 64 -8.46 -5.07 1.91
C SER A 64 -8.28 -6.19 2.93
N TRP A 65 -8.25 -5.84 4.21
CA TRP A 65 -8.00 -6.74 5.32
C TRP A 65 -8.89 -8.00 5.31
N SER A 66 -8.28 -9.12 5.68
CA SER A 66 -8.94 -10.36 6.08
C SER A 66 -8.12 -10.99 7.21
N PRO A 67 -8.73 -11.64 8.21
CA PRO A 67 -8.00 -12.33 9.28
C PRO A 67 -6.96 -13.33 8.77
N GLU A 68 -7.13 -13.89 7.57
CA GLU A 68 -6.15 -14.78 6.93
C GLU A 68 -4.79 -14.12 6.66
N TYR A 69 -4.75 -12.78 6.53
CA TYR A 69 -3.52 -12.02 6.30
C TYR A 69 -2.83 -11.57 7.59
N LYS A 70 -3.40 -11.87 8.76
CA LYS A 70 -2.86 -11.42 10.06
C LYS A 70 -1.40 -11.83 10.26
N GLN A 71 -1.08 -13.09 9.98
CA GLN A 71 0.26 -13.61 10.21
C GLN A 71 1.28 -12.96 9.27
N VAL A 72 0.98 -12.88 7.97
CA VAL A 72 1.90 -12.30 6.99
C VAL A 72 2.08 -10.78 7.17
N PHE A 73 1.04 -10.08 7.63
CA PHE A 73 1.13 -8.66 8.01
C PHE A 73 2.18 -8.43 9.11
N LYS A 74 2.12 -9.25 10.18
CA LYS A 74 3.09 -9.21 11.27
C LYS A 74 4.49 -9.55 10.79
N GLU A 75 4.65 -10.64 10.04
CA GLU A 75 5.95 -11.11 9.57
C GLU A 75 6.67 -10.09 8.66
N LEU A 76 5.98 -9.55 7.66
CA LEU A 76 6.58 -8.59 6.73
C LEU A 76 7.07 -7.33 7.45
N ASN A 77 6.26 -6.81 8.38
CA ASN A 77 6.61 -5.60 9.12
C ASN A 77 7.67 -5.86 10.19
N ALA A 78 7.60 -6.97 10.93
CA ALA A 78 8.62 -7.33 11.91
C ALA A 78 9.99 -7.56 11.24
N ALA A 79 10.03 -8.27 10.12
CA ALA A 79 11.27 -8.50 9.37
C ALA A 79 11.89 -7.18 8.88
N TRP A 80 11.06 -6.25 8.40
CA TRP A 80 11.52 -4.91 8.00
C TRP A 80 12.09 -4.14 9.20
N ILE A 81 11.38 -4.12 10.34
CA ILE A 81 11.85 -3.43 11.56
C ILE A 81 13.17 -4.02 12.03
N GLN A 82 13.29 -5.34 12.10
CA GLN A 82 14.51 -6.01 12.54
C GLN A 82 15.69 -5.72 11.61
N THR A 83 15.46 -5.69 10.29
CA THR A 83 16.49 -5.38 9.29
C THR A 83 17.09 -3.99 9.48
N PHE A 84 16.28 -2.99 9.87
CA PHE A 84 16.73 -1.60 9.91
C PHE A 84 16.89 -1.03 11.33
N PHE A 85 16.27 -1.58 12.36
CA PHE A 85 16.13 -0.97 13.68
C PHE A 85 16.34 -1.92 14.86
N GLU A 86 16.81 -3.14 14.61
CA GLU A 86 17.17 -4.18 15.60
C GLU A 86 15.99 -4.75 16.41
N LYS A 87 15.11 -3.90 16.96
CA LYS A 87 14.01 -4.28 17.85
C LYS A 87 12.68 -3.66 17.42
N LEU A 88 11.60 -4.39 17.73
CA LEU A 88 10.25 -3.84 17.72
C LEU A 88 10.07 -2.96 18.97
N GLU A 89 9.36 -1.84 18.79
CA GLU A 89 8.95 -0.94 19.88
C GLU A 89 7.54 -1.34 20.38
N PRO A 90 7.12 -0.97 21.59
CA PRO A 90 5.85 -1.43 22.17
C PRO A 90 4.62 -1.18 21.29
N GLU A 91 4.57 -0.03 20.60
CA GLU A 91 3.46 0.28 19.70
C GLU A 91 3.49 -0.57 18.41
N ASP A 92 4.65 -1.05 17.95
CA ASP A 92 4.70 -2.06 16.88
C ASP A 92 4.06 -3.36 17.34
N ILE A 93 4.43 -3.84 18.52
CA ILE A 93 3.96 -5.13 19.03
C ILE A 93 2.43 -5.07 19.17
N ARG A 94 1.92 -3.99 19.78
CA ARG A 94 0.48 -3.77 19.93
C ARG A 94 -0.26 -3.85 18.58
N GLN A 95 0.23 -3.11 17.58
CA GLN A 95 -0.41 -3.06 16.27
C GLN A 95 -0.25 -4.35 15.46
N LEU A 96 0.91 -5.03 15.53
CA LEU A 96 1.17 -6.23 14.74
C LEU A 96 0.55 -7.50 15.34
N ASP A 97 0.47 -7.61 16.67
CA ASP A 97 -0.09 -8.79 17.33
C ASP A 97 -1.63 -8.81 17.31
N ALA A 98 -2.23 -7.61 17.31
CA ALA A 98 -3.68 -7.40 17.37
C ALA A 98 -4.11 -6.33 16.35
N ALA A 99 -3.76 -6.55 15.07
CA ALA A 99 -4.02 -5.61 13.98
C ALA A 99 -5.51 -5.31 13.78
N GLU A 100 -6.37 -6.31 13.94
CA GLU A 100 -7.82 -6.11 13.85
C GLU A 100 -8.32 -5.18 14.95
N GLU A 101 -7.89 -5.38 16.19
CA GLU A 101 -8.29 -4.57 17.35
C GLU A 101 -7.75 -3.15 17.31
N ASN A 102 -6.52 -2.98 16.81
CA ASN A 102 -5.80 -1.72 16.95
C ASN A 102 -5.78 -0.86 15.67
N ILE A 103 -6.14 -1.43 14.52
CA ILE A 103 -6.17 -0.71 13.23
C ILE A 103 -7.57 -0.79 12.61
N VAL A 104 -8.10 -1.99 12.39
CA VAL A 104 -9.32 -2.19 11.60
C VAL A 104 -10.58 -1.80 12.36
N LYS A 105 -10.81 -2.32 13.57
CA LYS A 105 -11.99 -2.01 14.41
C LYS A 105 -12.13 -0.52 14.73
N PRO A 106 -11.04 0.25 14.97
CA PRO A 106 -11.10 1.71 15.08
C PRO A 106 -11.53 2.45 13.82
N GLY A 107 -11.68 1.77 12.68
CA GLY A 107 -12.07 2.34 11.38
C GLY A 107 -10.91 2.56 10.41
N GLY A 108 -9.70 2.11 10.77
CA GLY A 108 -8.56 2.08 9.86
C GLY A 108 -8.66 0.95 8.83
N GLU A 109 -7.62 0.81 8.02
CA GLU A 109 -7.57 -0.19 6.94
C GLU A 109 -6.18 -0.80 6.82
N ILE A 110 -6.11 -2.03 6.33
CA ILE A 110 -4.85 -2.67 5.97
C ILE A 110 -4.99 -3.21 4.54
N LEU A 111 -4.14 -2.71 3.66
CA LEU A 111 -4.10 -3.12 2.26
C LEU A 111 -2.94 -4.09 2.01
N PHE A 112 -3.17 -5.05 1.13
CA PHE A 112 -2.17 -6.03 0.70
C PHE A 112 -2.04 -6.04 -0.81
N ALA A 113 -0.81 -6.18 -1.31
CA ALA A 113 -0.54 -6.46 -2.71
C ALA A 113 -0.30 -7.96 -2.88
N LEU A 114 -1.07 -8.61 -3.75
CA LEU A 114 -0.99 -10.03 -4.06
C LEU A 114 -0.54 -10.24 -5.51
N SER A 115 0.32 -11.24 -5.77
CA SER A 115 0.55 -11.74 -7.14
C SER A 115 -0.63 -12.56 -7.64
N ASP A 116 -0.59 -12.91 -8.92
CA ASP A 116 -1.58 -13.76 -9.59
C ASP A 116 -1.77 -15.14 -8.95
N ASP A 117 -0.73 -15.67 -8.29
CA ASP A 117 -0.79 -16.92 -7.53
C ASP A 117 -1.31 -16.76 -6.08
N GLY A 118 -1.65 -15.53 -5.66
CA GLY A 118 -2.13 -15.22 -4.33
C GLY A 118 -1.05 -14.97 -3.28
N THR A 119 0.23 -14.99 -3.66
CA THR A 119 1.31 -14.67 -2.71
C THR A 119 1.23 -13.20 -2.28
N VAL A 120 1.21 -12.95 -0.96
CA VAL A 120 1.27 -11.59 -0.42
C VAL A 120 2.67 -11.00 -0.60
N ILE A 121 2.76 -10.03 -1.50
CA ILE A 121 3.98 -9.32 -1.92
C ILE A 121 4.33 -8.19 -0.97
N GLY A 122 3.34 -7.49 -0.43
CA GLY A 122 3.53 -6.34 0.42
C GLY A 122 2.25 -5.89 1.08
N THR A 123 2.39 -4.95 2.01
CA THR A 123 1.27 -4.42 2.79
C THR A 123 1.50 -2.96 3.18
N THR A 124 0.42 -2.26 3.53
CA THR A 124 0.42 -0.97 4.21
C THR A 124 -0.82 -0.84 5.08
N ALA A 125 -0.76 -0.04 6.13
CA ALA A 125 -1.88 0.24 7.02
C ALA A 125 -2.24 1.73 7.02
N MET A 126 -3.52 2.03 7.17
CA MET A 126 -4.08 3.34 7.47
C MET A 126 -4.58 3.30 8.91
N VAL A 127 -3.83 3.92 9.82
CA VAL A 127 -4.09 3.91 11.27
C VAL A 127 -4.74 5.22 11.68
N LEU A 128 -5.80 5.15 12.48
CA LEU A 128 -6.56 6.34 12.90
C LEU A 128 -6.20 6.76 14.32
N HIS A 129 -5.90 8.05 14.50
CA HIS A 129 -5.47 8.62 15.77
C HIS A 129 -6.15 9.96 16.03
N GLY A 130 -7.08 10.01 17.00
CA GLY A 130 -7.65 11.28 17.48
C GLY A 130 -8.20 12.20 16.38
N GLY A 131 -8.79 11.63 15.32
CA GLY A 131 -9.30 12.34 14.15
C GLY A 131 -8.30 12.50 12.98
N GLY A 132 -7.04 12.10 13.17
CA GLY A 132 -6.01 12.03 12.13
C GLY A 132 -5.91 10.64 11.48
N CYS A 133 -5.25 10.61 10.32
CA CYS A 133 -4.98 9.40 9.54
C CYS A 133 -3.47 9.26 9.30
N GLU A 134 -2.88 8.16 9.72
CA GLU A 134 -1.47 7.82 9.53
C GLU A 134 -1.34 6.68 8.53
N LEU A 135 -0.43 6.82 7.56
CA LEU A 135 0.03 5.69 6.76
C LEU A 135 1.23 5.05 7.46
N ALA A 136 1.05 3.81 7.89
CA ALA A 136 2.03 3.05 8.64
C ALA A 136 2.24 1.65 8.05
N LYS A 137 3.22 0.92 8.60
CA LYS A 137 3.44 -0.52 8.34
C LYS A 137 3.53 -0.88 6.84
N MET A 138 4.13 0.02 6.05
CA MET A 138 4.37 -0.21 4.63
C MET A 138 5.63 -1.05 4.45
N SER A 139 5.48 -2.29 3.99
CA SER A 139 6.59 -3.20 3.72
C SER A 139 6.35 -4.03 2.46
N VAL A 140 7.43 -4.37 1.77
CA VAL A 140 7.44 -5.22 0.57
C VAL A 140 8.43 -6.35 0.80
N ARG A 141 8.01 -7.58 0.48
CA ARG A 141 8.82 -8.79 0.56
C ARG A 141 10.12 -8.63 -0.23
N GLU A 142 11.24 -9.10 0.32
CA GLU A 142 12.59 -8.83 -0.21
C GLU A 142 12.74 -9.08 -1.72
N GLY A 143 12.37 -10.26 -2.21
CA GLY A 143 12.46 -10.62 -3.65
C GLY A 143 11.52 -9.84 -4.59
N TYR A 144 10.70 -8.94 -4.04
CA TYR A 144 9.75 -8.12 -4.79
C TYR A 144 10.05 -6.62 -4.69
N LYS A 145 11.08 -6.22 -3.93
CA LYS A 145 11.51 -4.81 -3.86
C LYS A 145 11.98 -4.30 -5.23
N GLY A 146 11.90 -2.98 -5.43
CA GLY A 146 12.32 -2.34 -6.68
C GLY A 146 11.38 -2.53 -7.88
N LYS A 147 10.29 -3.28 -7.74
CA LYS A 147 9.34 -3.59 -8.83
C LYS A 147 8.08 -2.69 -8.85
N GLY A 148 8.02 -1.67 -8.00
CA GLY A 148 6.93 -0.68 -8.00
C GLY A 148 5.72 -0.99 -7.11
N TYR A 149 5.68 -2.13 -6.40
CA TYR A 149 4.53 -2.50 -5.56
C TYR A 149 4.22 -1.50 -4.44
N SER A 150 5.23 -0.81 -3.89
CA SER A 150 5.03 0.25 -2.91
C SER A 150 4.28 1.45 -3.49
N HIS A 151 4.41 1.72 -4.79
CA HIS A 151 3.63 2.76 -5.46
C HIS A 151 2.16 2.36 -5.60
N LEU A 152 1.86 1.08 -5.84
CA LEU A 152 0.48 0.57 -5.87
C LEU A 152 -0.18 0.72 -4.51
N LEU A 153 0.50 0.25 -3.46
CA LEU A 153 0.01 0.34 -2.08
C LEU A 153 -0.19 1.79 -1.65
N MET A 154 0.76 2.69 -1.93
CA MET A 154 0.63 4.12 -1.64
C MET A 154 -0.57 4.75 -2.35
N ARG A 155 -0.75 4.44 -3.64
CA ARG A 155 -1.86 4.98 -4.44
C ARG A 155 -3.22 4.57 -3.87
N GLU A 156 -3.40 3.29 -3.55
CA GLU A 156 -4.68 2.83 -2.98
C GLU A 156 -4.87 3.31 -1.53
N ALA A 157 -3.80 3.44 -0.74
CA ALA A 157 -3.85 4.01 0.61
C ALA A 157 -4.34 5.47 0.62
N LEU A 158 -3.80 6.31 -0.28
CA LEU A 158 -4.24 7.70 -0.41
C LEU A 158 -5.65 7.82 -0.97
N ALA A 159 -6.03 6.94 -1.91
CA ALA A 159 -7.40 6.85 -2.42
C ALA A 159 -8.38 6.48 -1.30
N TRP A 160 -8.02 5.49 -0.48
CA TRP A 160 -8.80 5.10 0.70
C TRP A 160 -8.96 6.28 1.66
N ALA A 161 -7.89 7.01 1.97
CA ALA A 161 -7.96 8.18 2.87
C ALA A 161 -8.96 9.22 2.35
N LYS A 162 -8.87 9.56 1.06
CA LYS A 162 -9.78 10.52 0.40
C LYS A 162 -11.24 10.04 0.44
N ASP A 163 -11.48 8.77 0.11
CA ASP A 163 -12.81 8.14 0.12
C ASP A 163 -13.44 8.13 1.52
N HIS A 164 -12.62 8.14 2.59
CA HIS A 164 -13.06 8.14 3.98
C HIS A 164 -13.06 9.55 4.61
N GLY A 165 -12.92 10.59 3.78
CA GLY A 165 -13.03 11.99 4.22
C GLY A 165 -11.78 12.56 4.88
N TYR A 166 -10.64 11.88 4.80
CA TYR A 166 -9.37 12.42 5.31
C TYR A 166 -8.72 13.34 4.28
N SER A 167 -8.65 14.63 4.60
CA SER A 167 -7.96 15.64 3.78
C SER A 167 -6.44 15.63 3.98
N THR A 168 -5.92 14.92 4.99
CA THR A 168 -4.49 14.81 5.28
C THR A 168 -4.12 13.41 5.73
N VAL A 169 -2.93 12.96 5.33
CA VAL A 169 -2.33 11.69 5.78
C VAL A 169 -0.93 11.97 6.30
N GLU A 170 -0.62 11.46 7.49
CA GLU A 170 0.68 11.59 8.13
C GLU A 170 1.53 10.35 7.93
N ILE A 171 2.85 10.52 7.93
CA ILE A 171 3.84 9.45 7.98
C ILE A 171 4.89 9.80 9.02
N LEU A 172 5.09 8.88 9.95
CA LEU A 172 6.23 8.87 10.87
C LEU A 172 7.32 7.97 10.30
N GLY A 173 8.51 8.52 10.06
CA GLY A 173 9.60 7.81 9.39
C GLY A 173 10.98 8.07 9.99
N ASN A 174 12.00 7.51 9.32
CA ASN A 174 13.40 7.77 9.64
C ASN A 174 14.17 8.22 8.38
N THR A 175 14.91 9.32 8.48
CA THR A 175 15.70 9.91 7.38
C THR A 175 16.75 8.97 6.79
N LYS A 176 17.23 7.97 7.55
CA LYS A 176 18.16 6.95 7.04
C LYS A 176 17.54 6.03 5.99
N LEU A 177 16.21 5.99 5.90
CA LEU A 177 15.47 5.19 4.93
C LEU A 177 15.21 5.99 3.66
N GLU A 178 16.27 6.39 2.96
CA GLU A 178 16.19 7.31 1.81
C GLU A 178 15.21 6.83 0.72
N SER A 179 15.17 5.52 0.46
CA SER A 179 14.22 4.92 -0.49
C SER A 179 12.75 5.21 -0.11
N SER A 180 12.41 5.06 1.18
CA SER A 180 11.07 5.37 1.70
C SER A 180 10.78 6.88 1.62
N ILE A 181 11.74 7.72 2.02
CA ILE A 181 11.58 9.19 1.95
C ILE A 181 11.33 9.65 0.51
N ASN A 182 12.09 9.11 -0.44
CA ASN A 182 11.93 9.42 -1.86
C ASN A 182 10.58 8.92 -2.42
N LEU A 183 10.11 7.75 -1.97
CA LEU A 183 8.76 7.28 -2.30
C LEU A 183 7.70 8.27 -1.81
N TYR A 184 7.76 8.69 -0.55
CA TYR A 184 6.79 9.62 0.04
C TYR A 184 6.74 10.94 -0.73
N LYS A 185 7.92 11.53 -1.02
CA LYS A 185 8.02 12.76 -1.81
C LYS A 185 7.40 12.62 -3.20
N LYS A 186 7.62 11.48 -3.88
CA LYS A 186 7.03 11.21 -5.21
C LYS A 186 5.50 11.16 -5.19
N HIS A 187 4.90 10.81 -4.06
CA HIS A 187 3.45 10.81 -3.87
C HIS A 187 2.93 12.10 -3.19
N GLY A 188 3.74 13.16 -3.18
CA GLY A 188 3.31 14.49 -2.73
C GLY A 188 3.42 14.74 -1.22
N PHE A 189 4.01 13.82 -0.45
CA PHE A 189 4.28 14.09 0.96
C PHE A 189 5.36 15.15 1.13
N LYS A 190 5.13 16.07 2.08
CA LYS A 190 6.05 17.15 2.46
C LYS A 190 6.53 16.94 3.89
N VAL A 191 7.78 17.30 4.17
CA VAL A 191 8.30 17.26 5.55
C VAL A 191 7.61 18.34 6.37
N ILE A 192 7.05 17.95 7.52
CA ILE A 192 6.40 18.86 8.49
C ILE A 192 7.34 19.15 9.66
N SER A 193 8.04 18.14 10.15
CA SER A 193 9.04 18.31 11.20
C SER A 193 10.16 17.28 11.12
N LEU A 194 11.30 17.64 11.71
CA LEU A 194 12.46 16.79 11.90
C LEU A 194 12.80 16.73 13.39
N GLY A 195 13.44 15.64 13.82
CA GLY A 195 13.83 15.41 15.20
C GLY A 195 13.04 14.28 15.85
N LYS A 196 13.43 13.94 17.08
CA LYS A 196 12.93 12.76 17.80
C LYS A 196 11.42 12.84 18.03
N HIS A 197 10.72 11.76 17.70
CA HIS A 197 9.30 11.61 18.00
C HIS A 197 9.09 11.21 19.48
N PRO A 198 8.06 11.71 20.17
CA PRO A 198 7.82 11.37 21.58
C PRO A 198 7.45 9.89 21.79
N LEU A 199 6.78 9.26 20.82
CA LEU A 199 6.28 7.88 20.96
C LEU A 199 7.20 6.81 20.34
N TYR A 200 8.06 7.20 19.40
CA TYR A 200 8.88 6.24 18.65
C TYR A 200 10.35 6.66 18.73
N GLU A 201 11.19 5.81 19.32
CA GLU A 201 12.61 6.13 19.51
C GLU A 201 13.31 6.29 18.17
N ARG A 202 12.97 5.44 17.20
CA ARG A 202 13.56 5.45 15.86
C ARG A 202 13.04 6.54 14.93
N THR A 203 11.94 7.21 15.24
CA THR A 203 11.34 8.18 14.32
C THR A 203 12.06 9.53 14.45
N ASN A 204 12.51 10.07 13.31
CA ASN A 204 13.19 11.37 13.27
C ASN A 204 12.69 12.32 12.17
N VAL A 205 11.66 11.92 11.41
CA VAL A 205 11.01 12.74 10.38
C VAL A 205 9.51 12.49 10.38
N HIS A 206 8.75 13.57 10.28
CA HIS A 206 7.30 13.56 10.13
C HIS A 206 6.95 14.21 8.80
N MET A 207 6.16 13.51 7.99
CA MET A 207 5.74 13.97 6.67
C MET A 207 4.22 13.94 6.53
N ARG A 208 3.68 14.87 5.75
CA ARG A 208 2.25 15.00 5.50
C ARG A 208 1.95 15.06 4.03
N TRP A 209 0.92 14.32 3.63
CA TRP A 209 0.22 14.50 2.38
C TRP A 209 -1.08 15.28 2.64
N THR A 210 -1.49 16.11 1.70
CA THR A 210 -2.74 16.87 1.76
C THR A 210 -3.49 16.63 0.45
N CYS A 211 -4.78 16.32 0.55
CA CYS A 211 -5.63 16.16 -0.61
C CYS A 211 -5.76 17.51 -1.33
N GLU A 212 -5.45 17.50 -2.62
CA GLU A 212 -5.77 18.58 -3.55
C GLU A 212 -7.23 18.47 -4.04
#